data_AF-A0A4R2P7S7-F1
#
_entry.id   AF-A0A4R2P7S7-F1
#
_cell.length_a   1.000
_cell.length_b   1.000
_cell.length_c   1.000
_cell.angle_alpha   90.00
_cell.angle_beta   90.00
_cell.angle_gamma   90.00
#
_symmetry.space_group_name_H-M   'P 1'
#
loop_
_entity.id
_entity.type
_entity.pdbx_description
1 polymer ?
#
loop_
_entity_poly.entity_id
_entity_poly.type
_entity_poly.pdbx_seq_one_letter_code
_entity_poly.pdbx_strand_id
1 'polypeptide(L)'
;MFISLFASFPTAKFIVERVTCNQRKDADEWDVAVRWRLQGIHEGIGYFGRPSNKPIKILGINHVRVRNEKIVEEWMAFDGMDVLKQIHTNAENTSSD
;
A
#
# COMPACT_ATOMS: atom_id res chain seq x y z
N MET A 1 6.81 10.60 1.16
CA MET A 1 6.00 9.48 1.71
C MET A 1 6.29 8.16 1.00
N PHE A 2 5.96 8.00 -0.30
CA PHE A 2 6.15 6.74 -1.03
C PHE A 2 7.56 6.16 -0.98
N ILE A 3 8.58 7.01 -1.15
CA ILE A 3 9.99 6.59 -1.06
C ILE A 3 10.26 5.92 0.28
N SER A 4 9.83 6.53 1.39
CA SER A 4 10.01 5.98 2.73
C SER A 4 9.19 4.70 2.97
N LEU A 5 7.98 4.60 2.39
CA LEU A 5 7.17 3.39 2.47
C LEU A 5 7.87 2.21 1.78
N PHE A 6 8.27 2.38 0.51
CA PHE A 6 8.95 1.33 -0.25
C PHE A 6 10.37 1.04 0.27
N ALA A 7 11.07 2.04 0.82
CA ALA A 7 12.35 1.83 1.48
C ALA A 7 12.25 0.94 2.73
N SER A 8 11.05 0.82 3.34
CA SER A 8 10.84 -0.11 4.46
C SER A 8 10.77 -1.57 4.00
N PHE A 9 10.42 -1.81 2.73
CA PHE A 9 10.21 -3.15 2.15
C PHE A 9 10.81 -3.25 0.73
N PRO A 10 12.14 -3.12 0.58
CA PRO A 10 12.80 -3.01 -0.72
C PRO A 10 12.59 -4.22 -1.65
N THR A 11 12.40 -5.44 -1.12
CA THR A 11 12.13 -6.64 -1.94
C THR A 11 10.64 -6.98 -2.08
N ALA A 12 9.75 -6.12 -1.59
CA ALA A 12 8.32 -6.42 -1.58
C ALA A 12 7.69 -6.49 -2.98
N LYS A 13 6.70 -7.38 -3.11
CA LYS A 13 5.83 -7.46 -4.28
C LYS A 13 4.66 -6.51 -4.12
N PHE A 14 4.48 -5.62 -5.08
CA PHE A 14 3.30 -4.77 -5.19
C PHE A 14 2.29 -5.41 -6.14
N ILE A 15 1.08 -5.66 -5.66
CA ILE A 15 0.04 -6.40 -6.36
C ILE A 15 -1.17 -5.49 -6.50
N VAL A 16 -1.51 -5.13 -7.74
CA VAL A 16 -2.77 -4.44 -8.03
C VAL A 16 -3.90 -5.46 -8.01
N GLU A 17 -4.86 -5.26 -7.12
CA GLU A 17 -5.99 -6.19 -6.95
C GLU A 17 -7.22 -5.76 -7.74
N ARG A 18 -7.45 -4.44 -7.82
CA ARG A 18 -8.62 -3.88 -8.49
C ARG A 18 -8.33 -2.47 -8.97
N VAL A 19 -8.80 -2.18 -10.19
CA VAL A 19 -8.92 -0.83 -10.72
C VAL A 19 -10.38 -0.58 -11.06
N THR A 20 -10.92 0.55 -10.63
CA THR A 20 -12.30 0.99 -10.97
C THR A 20 -12.22 2.42 -11.47
N CYS A 21 -12.83 2.69 -12.62
CA CYS A 21 -12.76 3.99 -13.27
C CYS A 21 -14.18 4.55 -13.42
N ASN A 22 -14.36 5.79 -12.99
CA ASN A 22 -15.60 6.54 -13.19
C ASN A 22 -15.27 7.76 -14.06
N GLN A 23 -15.89 7.84 -15.24
CA GLN A 23 -15.76 9.03 -16.07
C GLN A 23 -16.54 10.19 -15.43
N ARG A 24 -15.95 11.38 -15.42
CA ARG A 24 -16.63 12.60 -14.97
C ARG A 24 -17.47 13.17 -16.11
N LYS A 25 -18.12 14.32 -15.87
CA LYS A 25 -18.98 14.97 -16.86
C LYS A 25 -18.21 15.42 -18.11
N ASP A 26 -16.96 15.83 -17.92
CA ASP A 26 -16.10 16.27 -19.02
C ASP A 26 -15.48 15.06 -19.72
N ALA A 27 -15.44 15.11 -21.05
CA ALA A 27 -14.62 14.19 -21.83
C ALA A 27 -13.16 14.33 -21.36
N ASP A 28 -12.47 13.19 -21.21
CA ASP A 28 -11.07 13.09 -20.76
C ASP A 28 -10.79 13.35 -19.27
N GLU A 29 -11.82 13.38 -18.40
CA GLU A 29 -11.65 13.34 -16.93
C GLU A 29 -12.16 12.03 -16.30
N TRP A 30 -11.34 11.44 -15.43
CA TRP A 30 -11.64 10.18 -14.74
C TRP A 30 -11.28 10.24 -13.26
N ASP A 31 -12.18 9.77 -12.41
CA ASP A 31 -11.89 9.42 -11.03
C ASP A 31 -11.61 7.90 -10.98
N VAL A 32 -10.39 7.52 -10.59
CA VAL A 32 -9.92 6.14 -10.60
C VAL A 32 -9.59 5.69 -9.18
N ALA A 33 -10.11 4.54 -8.77
CA ALA A 33 -9.77 3.89 -7.51
C ALA A 33 -8.95 2.63 -7.77
N VAL A 34 -7.76 2.55 -7.16
CA VAL A 34 -6.83 1.43 -7.29
C VAL A 34 -6.64 0.79 -5.92
N ARG A 35 -7.18 -0.42 -5.73
CA ARG A 35 -6.90 -1.23 -4.54
C ARG A 35 -5.69 -2.12 -4.80
N TRP A 36 -4.77 -2.14 -3.85
CA TRP A 36 -3.51 -2.84 -3.98
C TRP A 36 -3.11 -3.49 -2.66
N ARG A 37 -2.17 -4.42 -2.78
CA ARG A 37 -1.54 -5.11 -1.66
C ARG A 37 -0.04 -5.11 -1.85
N LEU A 38 0.70 -4.88 -0.77
CA LEU A 38 2.15 -5.03 -0.73
C LEU A 38 2.49 -6.23 0.18
N GLN A 39 3.36 -7.12 -0.29
CA GLN A 39 3.81 -8.30 0.46
C GLN A 39 5.34 -8.38 0.43
N GLY A 40 5.99 -8.42 1.60
CA GLY A 40 7.44 -8.46 1.66
C GLY A 40 7.96 -8.62 3.09
N ILE A 41 9.24 -8.32 3.29
CA ILE A 41 9.90 -8.35 4.59
C ILE A 41 10.24 -6.92 5.02
N HIS A 42 10.04 -6.60 6.31
CA HIS A 42 10.50 -5.33 6.89
C HIS A 42 12.01 -5.35 7.11
N GLU A 43 12.76 -5.23 6.03
CA GLU A 43 14.22 -5.37 5.97
C GLU A 43 14.94 -4.04 5.67
N GLY A 44 14.19 -3.00 5.32
CA GLY A 44 14.74 -1.69 4.98
C GLY A 44 14.41 -0.61 6.01
N ILE A 45 15.18 0.48 5.99
CA ILE A 45 14.98 1.64 6.86
C ILE A 45 14.06 2.62 6.14
N GLY A 46 12.95 2.97 6.77
CA GLY A 46 11.97 3.86 6.15
C GLY A 46 10.85 4.30 7.08
N TYR A 47 9.62 4.26 6.56
CA TYR A 47 8.40 4.70 7.22
C TYR A 47 8.14 4.04 8.58
N PHE A 48 8.58 2.79 8.76
CA PHE A 48 8.35 2.00 9.97
C PHE A 48 9.58 1.85 10.87
N GLY A 49 10.62 2.66 10.65
CA GLY A 49 11.80 2.70 11.50
C GLY A 49 12.83 1.62 11.17
N ARG A 50 13.39 0.98 12.20
CA ARG A 50 14.45 -0.03 12.05
C ARG A 50 13.89 -1.36 11.52
N PRO A 51 14.64 -2.08 10.66
CA PRO A 51 14.22 -3.38 10.14
C PRO A 51 13.90 -4.36 11.27
N SER A 52 12.73 -5.00 11.20
CA SER A 52 12.36 -6.08 12.14
C SER A 52 12.54 -7.48 11.54
N ASN A 53 12.83 -7.56 10.23
CA ASN A 53 12.93 -8.81 9.45
C ASN A 53 11.69 -9.71 9.52
N LYS A 54 10.53 -9.16 9.90
CA LYS A 54 9.26 -9.89 9.91
C LYS A 54 8.57 -9.82 8.54
N PRO A 55 7.83 -10.87 8.15
CA PRO A 55 6.97 -10.81 6.98
C PRO A 55 5.81 -9.84 7.22
N ILE A 56 5.54 -8.98 6.25
CA ILE A 56 4.50 -7.95 6.30
C ILE A 56 3.57 -8.07 5.09
N LYS A 57 2.28 -7.86 5.33
CA LYS A 57 1.27 -7.61 4.30
C LYS A 57 0.60 -6.26 4.56
N ILE A 58 0.56 -5.42 3.54
CA ILE A 58 -0.10 -4.10 3.60
C ILE A 58 -1.28 -4.12 2.63
N LEU A 59 -2.42 -3.63 3.09
CA LEU A 59 -3.55 -3.30 2.25
C LEU A 59 -3.59 -1.78 2.06
N GLY A 60 -3.82 -1.34 0.84
CA GLY A 60 -4.03 0.07 0.57
C GLY A 60 -4.87 0.35 -0.67
N ILE A 61 -5.21 1.62 -0.81
CA ILE A 61 -6.02 2.14 -1.88
C ILE A 61 -5.51 3.52 -2.28
N ASN A 62 -5.43 3.77 -3.58
CA ASN A 62 -5.21 5.09 -4.14
C ASN A 62 -6.47 5.55 -4.85
N HIS A 63 -6.85 6.81 -4.63
CA HIS A 63 -7.78 7.52 -5.49
C HIS A 63 -6.96 8.49 -6.33
N VAL A 64 -7.12 8.43 -7.64
CA VAL A 64 -6.37 9.22 -8.61
C VAL A 64 -7.33 9.94 -9.52
N ARG A 65 -7.09 11.24 -9.74
CA ARG A 65 -7.77 12.00 -10.78
C ARG A 65 -6.90 12.03 -12.03
N VAL A 66 -7.45 11.56 -13.15
CA VAL A 66 -6.80 11.59 -14.45
C VAL A 66 -7.49 12.65 -15.31
N ARG A 67 -6.71 13.55 -15.90
CA ARG A 67 -7.18 14.55 -16.87
C ARG A 67 -6.20 14.63 -18.03
N ASN A 68 -6.69 14.55 -19.25
CA ASN A 68 -5.87 14.57 -20.47
C ASN A 68 -4.72 13.55 -20.39
N GLU A 69 -5.06 12.31 -20.04
CA GLU A 69 -4.14 11.17 -19.90
C GLU A 69 -3.04 11.33 -18.84
N LYS A 70 -3.14 12.33 -17.97
CA LYS A 70 -2.19 12.59 -16.89
C LYS A 70 -2.86 12.47 -15.53
N ILE A 71 -2.15 11.87 -14.57
CA ILE A 71 -2.54 11.93 -13.17
C ILE A 71 -2.30 13.36 -12.68
N VAL A 72 -3.36 14.04 -12.26
CA VAL A 72 -3.29 15.43 -11.76
C VAL A 72 -3.40 15.52 -10.25
N GLU A 73 -4.02 14.54 -9.60
CA GLU A 73 -4.16 14.45 -8.14
C GLU A 73 -4.12 12.99 -7.69
N GLU A 74 -3.57 12.73 -6.51
CA GLU A 74 -3.54 11.42 -5.87
C GLU A 74 -3.80 11.55 -4.37
N TRP A 75 -4.64 10.66 -3.85
CA TRP A 75 -4.80 10.39 -2.43
C TRP A 75 -4.54 8.92 -2.16
N MET A 76 -3.70 8.64 -1.17
CA MET A 76 -3.35 7.29 -0.75
C MET A 76 -3.82 7.06 0.68
N ALA A 77 -4.41 5.89 0.92
CA ALA A 77 -4.63 5.35 2.24
C ALA A 77 -4.12 3.92 2.31
N PHE A 78 -3.49 3.55 3.42
CA PHE A 78 -3.08 2.18 3.71
C PHE A 78 -3.16 1.93 5.21
N ASP A 79 -3.27 0.66 5.59
CA ASP A 79 -3.37 0.29 7.01
C ASP A 79 -1.97 0.26 7.68
N GLY A 80 -1.48 1.42 8.09
CA GLY A 80 -0.21 1.54 8.79
C GLY A 80 -0.23 0.96 10.21
N MET A 81 -1.40 0.92 10.86
CA MET A 81 -1.53 0.36 12.20
C MET A 81 -1.37 -1.16 12.18
N ASP A 82 -1.96 -1.84 11.19
CA ASP A 82 -1.78 -3.27 11.00
C ASP A 82 -0.31 -3.63 10.73
N VAL A 83 0.41 -2.81 9.97
CA VAL A 83 1.86 -2.99 9.78
C VAL A 83 2.62 -2.90 11.12
N LEU A 84 2.31 -1.90 11.95
CA LEU A 84 2.95 -1.78 13.26
C LEU A 84 2.66 -2.97 14.16
N LYS A 85 1.43 -3.53 14.12
CA LYS A 85 1.09 -4.76 14.84
C LYS A 85 1.91 -5.94 14.33
N GLN A 86 1.98 -6.15 13.01
CA GLN A 86 2.79 -7.22 12.43
C GLN A 86 4.28 -7.10 12.80
N ILE A 87 4.81 -5.87 12.91
CA ILE A 87 6.20 -5.61 13.32
C ILE A 87 6.44 -5.92 14.80
N HIS A 88 5.55 -5.48 15.70
CA HIS A 88 5.83 -5.48 17.14
C HIS A 88 5.19 -6.63 17.91
N THR A 89 4.13 -7.23 17.39
CA THR A 89 3.49 -8.39 18.00
C THR A 89 4.17 -9.67 17.47
N ASN A 90 4.35 -10.66 18.33
CA ASN A 90 4.75 -11.99 17.89
C ASN A 90 3.50 -12.70 17.38
N ALA A 91 3.60 -13.42 16.26
CA ALA A 91 2.50 -14.28 15.85
C ALA A 91 2.18 -15.20 17.03
N GLU A 92 0.97 -15.09 17.59
CA GLU A 92 0.50 -16.11 18.51
C GLU A 92 0.45 -17.39 17.69
N ASN A 93 1.32 -18.35 18.02
CA ASN A 93 1.17 -19.73 17.59
C ASN A 93 -0.13 -20.22 18.21
N THR A 94 -1.25 -19.90 17.58
CA THR A 94 -2.50 -20.64 17.76
C THR A 94 -2.32 -21.95 17.00
N SER A 95 -1.47 -22.81 17.57
CA SER A 95 -1.59 -24.25 17.39
C SER A 95 -2.93 -24.62 18.01
N SER A 96 -3.96 -24.62 17.17
CA SER A 96 -5.22 -25.30 17.44
C SER A 96 -4.93 -26.80 17.49
N ASP A 97 -4.74 -27.30 18.71
CA ASP A 97 -5.08 -28.68 19.08
C ASP A 97 -6.61 -28.81 19.19
#